data_AF-A0A972DV37-F1
#
_entry.id   AF-A0A972DV37-F1
#
_cell.length_a   1.000
_cell.length_b   1.000
_cell.length_c   1.000
_cell.angle_alpha   90.00
_cell.angle_beta   90.00
_cell.angle_gamma   90.00
#
_symmetry.space_group_name_H-M   'P 1'
#
loop_
_entity.id
_entity.type
_entity.pdbx_description
1 polymer ?
#
loop_
_entity_poly.entity_id
_entity_poly.type
_entity_poly.pdbx_seq_one_letter_code
_entity_poly.pdbx_strand_id
1 'polypeptide(L)'
;MLERYREAHDLVIDYGEALREGSLPTFLKSLSRFEGREVLTTPNFANGAEMMRILNSIAFADEATLPNLDIFLARVHARIASRTRNPRTGRRVRARPNVPDRRTQE
;
A
#
# COMPACT_ATOMS: atom_id res chain seq x y z
N MET A 1 -24.62 14.91 -11.11
CA MET A 1 -24.49 13.54 -11.65
C MET A 1 -24.36 12.65 -10.42
N LEU A 2 -25.36 11.82 -10.11
CA LEU A 2 -25.26 10.88 -8.98
C LEU A 2 -24.18 9.86 -9.35
N GLU A 3 -23.03 9.92 -8.69
CA GLU A 3 -22.03 8.85 -8.78
C GLU A 3 -22.71 7.56 -8.33
N ARG A 4 -22.96 6.64 -9.28
CA ARG A 4 -23.40 5.29 -8.95
C ARG A 4 -22.18 4.55 -8.45
N TYR A 5 -22.14 4.32 -7.14
CA TYR A 5 -21.18 3.39 -6.55
C TYR A 5 -21.52 1.97 -7.00
N ARG A 6 -20.49 1.13 -7.17
CA ARG A 6 -20.71 -0.30 -7.38
C ARG A 6 -21.39 -0.89 -6.15
N GLU A 7 -22.26 -1.85 -6.39
CA GLU A 7 -22.87 -2.59 -5.29
C GLU A 7 -21.88 -3.60 -4.71
N ALA A 8 -22.15 -4.09 -3.50
CA ALA A 8 -21.26 -5.02 -2.82
C ALA A 8 -20.98 -6.30 -3.64
N HIS A 9 -21.96 -6.77 -4.42
CA HIS A 9 -21.81 -7.95 -5.26
C HIS A 9 -20.84 -7.72 -6.45
N ASP A 10 -20.94 -6.56 -7.11
CA ASP A 10 -20.01 -6.15 -8.17
C ASP A 10 -18.57 -6.08 -7.64
N LEU A 11 -18.41 -5.47 -6.47
CA LEU A 11 -17.10 -5.34 -5.82
C LEU A 11 -16.48 -6.72 -5.50
N VAL A 12 -17.28 -7.71 -5.11
CA VAL A 12 -16.79 -9.08 -4.86
C VAL A 12 -16.33 -9.77 -6.15
N ILE A 13 -17.03 -9.54 -7.27
CA ILE A 13 -16.65 -10.10 -8.58
C ILE A 13 -15.32 -9.48 -9.05
N ASP A 14 -15.24 -8.15 -9.07
CA ASP A 14 -14.03 -7.40 -9.43
C ASP A 14 -12.83 -7.81 -8.57
N TYR A 15 -13.07 -8.02 -7.27
CA TYR A 15 -12.06 -8.47 -6.33
C TYR A 15 -11.56 -9.89 -6.63
N GLY A 16 -12.47 -10.81 -6.96
CA GLY A 16 -12.12 -12.17 -7.36
C GLY A 16 -11.26 -12.20 -8.63
N GLU A 17 -11.61 -11.39 -9.62
CA GLU A 17 -10.82 -11.25 -10.86
C GLU A 17 -9.44 -10.67 -10.55
N ALA A 18 -9.37 -9.63 -9.71
CA ALA A 18 -8.11 -9.02 -9.32
C ALA A 18 -7.19 -9.96 -8.54
N LEU A 19 -7.75 -10.87 -7.74
CA LEU A 19 -6.98 -11.91 -7.06
C LEU A 19 -6.44 -12.95 -8.05
N ARG A 20 -7.25 -13.38 -9.02
CA ARG A 20 -6.85 -14.34 -10.06
C ARG A 20 -5.72 -13.78 -10.92
N GLU A 21 -5.77 -12.50 -11.25
CA GLU A 21 -4.81 -11.84 -12.15
C GLU A 21 -3.59 -11.25 -11.44
N GLY A 22 -3.56 -11.30 -10.09
CA GLY A 22 -2.51 -10.64 -9.31
C GLY A 22 -2.55 -9.11 -9.41
N SER A 23 -3.70 -8.54 -9.80
CA SER A 23 -3.90 -7.10 -10.03
C SER A 23 -4.57 -6.38 -8.85
N LEU A 24 -4.51 -6.98 -7.65
CA LEU A 24 -5.08 -6.44 -6.41
C LEU A 24 -4.77 -4.95 -6.15
N PRO A 25 -3.52 -4.45 -6.36
CA PRO A 25 -3.24 -3.03 -6.18
C PRO A 25 -4.03 -2.11 -7.13
N THR A 26 -4.36 -2.58 -8.33
CA THR A 26 -5.16 -1.85 -9.31
C THR A 26 -6.63 -1.81 -8.87
N PHE A 27 -7.18 -2.94 -8.43
CA PHE A 27 -8.52 -3.00 -7.84
C PHE A 27 -8.66 -2.02 -6.67
N LEU A 28 -7.75 -2.07 -5.69
CA LEU A 28 -7.81 -1.18 -4.53
C LEU A 28 -7.73 0.31 -4.88
N LYS A 29 -6.99 0.66 -5.94
CA LYS A 29 -6.93 2.04 -6.46
C LYS A 29 -8.19 2.47 -7.19
N SER A 30 -8.94 1.52 -7.75
CA SER A 30 -10.21 1.79 -8.43
C SER A 30 -11.35 2.15 -7.46
N LEU A 31 -11.20 1.81 -6.17
CA LEU A 31 -12.24 2.03 -5.17
C LEU A 31 -12.40 3.52 -4.88
N SER A 32 -13.65 3.98 -4.90
CA SER A 32 -13.99 5.24 -4.26
C SER A 32 -13.80 5.14 -2.75
N ARG A 33 -13.79 6.28 -2.04
CA ARG A 33 -13.72 6.29 -0.56
C ARG A 33 -14.89 5.55 0.09
N PHE A 34 -16.07 5.57 -0.53
CA PHE A 34 -17.26 4.88 -0.04
C PHE A 34 -17.10 3.37 -0.21
N GLU A 35 -16.80 2.92 -1.44
CA GLU A 35 -16.57 1.51 -1.76
C GLU A 35 -15.41 0.93 -0.92
N GLY A 36 -14.33 1.70 -0.72
CA GLY A 36 -13.21 1.28 0.11
C GLY A 36 -13.58 1.04 1.58
N ARG A 37 -14.53 1.81 2.14
CA ARG A 37 -15.05 1.54 3.49
C ARG A 37 -15.85 0.25 3.52
N GLU A 38 -16.75 0.06 2.56
CA GLU A 38 -17.59 -1.15 2.46
C GLU A 38 -16.76 -2.42 2.30
N VAL A 39 -15.71 -2.38 1.47
CA VAL A 39 -14.77 -3.49 1.26
C VAL A 39 -14.05 -3.85 2.57
N LEU A 40 -13.60 -2.84 3.33
CA LEU A 40 -12.88 -3.06 4.60
C LEU A 40 -13.78 -3.59 5.72
N THR A 41 -15.08 -3.28 5.70
CA THR A 41 -16.03 -3.73 6.73
C THR A 41 -16.70 -5.06 6.39
N THR A 42 -16.58 -5.54 5.15
CA THR A 42 -17.27 -6.74 4.67
C THR A 42 -16.37 -7.98 4.80
N PRO A 43 -16.77 -9.01 5.59
CA PRO A 43 -15.94 -10.19 5.84
C PRO A 43 -15.55 -10.99 4.59
N ASN A 44 -16.39 -10.95 3.55
CA ASN A 44 -16.18 -11.72 2.32
C ASN A 44 -14.87 -11.35 1.61
N PHE A 45 -14.43 -10.09 1.67
CA PHE A 45 -13.19 -9.66 1.05
C PHE A 45 -11.97 -10.18 1.80
N ALA A 46 -11.99 -10.14 3.13
CA ALA A 46 -10.93 -10.71 3.97
C ALA A 46 -10.82 -12.22 3.75
N ASN A 47 -11.95 -12.93 3.77
CA ASN A 47 -12.00 -14.38 3.54
C ASN A 47 -11.52 -14.74 2.13
N GLY A 48 -11.92 -13.97 1.11
CA GLY A 48 -11.46 -14.17 -0.27
C GLY A 48 -9.96 -13.95 -0.44
N ALA A 49 -9.39 -12.92 0.22
CA ALA A 49 -7.95 -12.68 0.24
C ALA A 49 -7.20 -13.88 0.83
N GLU A 50 -7.66 -14.36 1.98
CA GLU A 50 -7.04 -15.50 2.67
C GLU A 50 -7.14 -16.79 1.86
N MET A 51 -8.29 -17.08 1.26
CA MET A 51 -8.45 -18.24 0.38
C MET A 51 -7.49 -18.18 -0.81
N MET A 52 -7.37 -17.04 -1.48
CA MET A 52 -6.46 -16.89 -2.61
C MET A 52 -4.99 -16.92 -2.18
N ARG A 53 -4.65 -16.40 -1.00
CA ARG A 53 -3.32 -16.55 -0.41
C ARG A 53 -2.98 -18.03 -0.18
N ILE A 54 -3.91 -18.80 0.36
CA ILE A 54 -3.74 -20.25 0.59
C ILE A 54 -3.57 -20.97 -0.75
N LEU A 55 -4.45 -20.72 -1.72
CA LEU A 55 -4.38 -21.35 -3.05
C LEU A 55 -3.08 -21.02 -3.79
N ASN A 56 -2.64 -19.75 -3.76
CA ASN A 56 -1.34 -19.37 -4.32
C ASN A 56 -0.20 -20.05 -3.56
N SER A 57 -0.27 -20.14 -2.24
CA SER A 57 0.76 -20.83 -1.45
C SER A 57 0.85 -22.32 -1.80
N ILE A 58 -0.29 -22.97 -2.08
CA ILE A 58 -0.35 -24.37 -2.52
C ILE A 58 0.18 -24.50 -3.95
N ALA A 59 -0.29 -23.67 -4.89
CA ALA A 59 0.08 -23.73 -6.29
C ALA A 59 1.58 -23.49 -6.53
N PHE A 60 2.19 -22.65 -5.70
CA PHE A 60 3.61 -22.34 -5.75
C PHE A 60 4.41 -23.00 -4.62
N ALA A 61 3.85 -23.99 -3.91
CA ALA A 61 4.53 -24.63 -2.78
C ALA A 61 5.86 -25.28 -3.22
N ASP A 62 5.86 -25.94 -4.37
CA ASP A 62 7.03 -26.62 -4.93
C ASP A 62 7.98 -25.66 -5.68
N GLU A 63 7.45 -24.53 -6.16
CA GLU A 63 8.21 -23.46 -6.83
C GLU A 63 8.72 -22.38 -5.87
N ALA A 64 8.35 -22.47 -4.58
CA ALA A 64 8.79 -21.56 -3.53
C ALA A 64 10.28 -21.76 -3.29
N THR A 65 11.09 -21.17 -4.15
CA THR A 65 12.50 -20.96 -3.89
C THR A 65 12.61 -20.18 -2.59
N LEU A 66 13.17 -20.83 -1.57
CA LEU A 66 13.47 -20.17 -0.31
C LEU A 66 14.27 -18.91 -0.66
N PRO A 67 13.76 -17.71 -0.31
CA PRO A 67 14.45 -16.48 -0.63
C PRO A 67 15.87 -16.60 -0.09
N ASN A 68 16.86 -16.37 -0.94
CA ASN A 68 18.27 -16.52 -0.56
C ASN A 68 18.55 -15.57 0.62
N LEU A 69 18.66 -16.18 1.80
CA LEU A 69 18.80 -15.47 3.06
C LEU A 69 20.05 -14.59 3.05
N ASP A 70 21.12 -15.03 2.40
CA ASP A 70 22.38 -14.30 2.30
C ASP A 70 22.20 -13.00 1.50
N ILE A 71 21.41 -13.01 0.42
CA ILE A 71 21.09 -11.79 -0.35
C ILE A 71 20.26 -10.82 0.48
N PHE A 72 19.29 -11.33 1.25
CA PHE A 72 18.48 -10.50 2.14
C PHE A 72 19.36 -9.85 3.23
N LEU A 73 20.19 -10.64 3.91
CA LEU A 73 21.10 -10.17 4.94
C LEU A 73 22.10 -9.16 4.37
N ALA A 74 22.66 -9.41 3.18
CA ALA A 74 23.56 -8.48 2.52
C ALA A 74 22.89 -7.11 2.25
N ARG A 75 21.64 -7.09 1.79
CA ARG A 75 20.87 -5.84 1.59
C ARG A 75 20.59 -5.11 2.90
N VAL A 76 20.27 -5.84 3.96
CA VAL A 76 20.06 -5.27 5.30
C VAL A 76 21.35 -4.65 5.82
N HIS A 77 22.47 -5.38 5.77
CA HIS A 77 23.77 -4.87 6.18
C HIS A 77 24.18 -3.64 5.37
N ALA A 78 24.00 -3.66 4.05
CA ALA A 78 24.27 -2.50 3.20
C ALA A 78 23.42 -1.27 3.59
N ARG A 79 22.16 -1.47 3.96
CA ARG A 79 21.25 -0.39 4.40
C ARG A 79 21.58 0.13 5.80
N ILE A 80 22.05 -0.72 6.71
CA ILE A 80 22.56 -0.29 8.03
C ILE A 80 23.84 0.53 7.83
N ALA A 81 24.78 0.01 7.03
CA ALA A 81 26.04 0.68 6.73
C ALA A 81 25.84 2.04 6.06
N SER A 82 24.88 2.17 5.14
CA SER A 82 24.56 3.44 4.48
C SER A 82 23.98 4.48 5.44
N ARG A 83 23.19 4.05 6.44
CA ARG A 83 22.68 4.92 7.51
C ARG A 83 23.78 5.38 8.46
N THR A 84 24.71 4.50 8.81
CA THR A 84 25.86 4.86 9.65
C THR A 84 26.85 5.77 8.92
N ARG A 85 26.93 5.68 7.58
CA ARG A 85 27.74 6.58 6.74
C ARG A 85 27.13 7.96 6.53
N ASN A 86 25.94 8.24 7.06
CA ASN A 86 25.30 9.56 6.96
C ASN A 86 25.32 10.30 8.31
N PRO A 87 26.49 10.67 8.86
CA PRO A 87 26.55 11.59 9.98
C PRO A 87 26.23 12.99 9.46
N ARG A 88 24.97 13.42 9.65
CA ARG A 88 24.59 14.83 9.81
C ARG A 88 25.36 15.84 8.92
N THR A 89 25.11 15.86 7.63
CA THR A 89 25.32 17.10 6.85
C THR A 89 24.15 18.04 7.14
N GLY A 90 24.36 18.85 8.18
CA GLY A 90 23.68 20.09 8.53
C GLY A 90 22.30 20.33 7.93
N ARG A 91 21.27 20.01 8.71
CA ARG A 91 19.95 20.66 8.59
C ARG A 91 20.13 22.16 8.85
N ARG A 92 20.57 22.93 7.85
CA ARG A 92 20.41 24.39 7.83
C ARG A 92 18.93 24.64 7.60
N VAL A 93 18.16 24.64 8.68
CA VAL A 93 16.89 25.37 8.71
C VAL A 93 17.28 26.82 8.48
N ARG A 94 17.12 27.33 7.25
CA ARG A 94 17.03 28.79 7.07
C ARG A 94 15.81 29.22 7.88
N ALA A 95 16.06 29.86 9.01
CA ALA A 95 15.04 30.63 9.72
C ALA A 95 14.45 31.60 8.69
N ARG A 96 13.16 31.43 8.39
CA ARG A 96 12.42 32.41 7.59
C ARG A 96 12.37 33.70 8.42
N PRO A 97 12.81 34.85 7.90
CA PRO A 97 12.59 36.12 8.57
C PRO A 97 11.08 36.38 8.64
N ASN A 98 10.64 36.78 9.83
CA ASN A 98 9.30 37.19 10.24
C ASN A 98 8.43 37.75 9.10
N VAL A 99 7.30 37.09 8.87
CA VAL A 99 6.11 37.74 8.28
C VAL A 99 5.18 38.07 9.45
N PRO A 100 5.00 39.36 9.83
CA PRO A 100 3.85 39.75 10.61
C PRO A 100 2.63 39.77 9.68
N ASP A 101 1.60 39.11 10.19
CA ASP A 101 0.28 38.95 9.61
C ASP A 101 -0.54 40.26 9.65
N ARG A 102 -1.56 40.31 8.78
CA ARG A 102 -2.78 41.13 8.81
C ARG A 102 -2.74 42.64 8.55
N ARG A 103 -3.28 42.97 7.35
CA ARG A 103 -4.50 43.76 7.09
C ARG A 103 -4.98 44.74 8.18
N THR A 104 -5.12 46.01 7.80
CA THR A 104 -6.21 46.95 8.19
C THR A 104 -6.19 48.07 7.12
N GLN A 105 -7.16 48.15 6.20
CA GLN A 105 -8.19 49.23 6.09
C GLN A 105 -7.58 50.62 6.36
N GLU A 106 -7.41 51.49 5.36
CA GLU A 106 -8.42 52.27 4.62
C GLU A 106 -7.87 52.79 3.28
#